data_AF-A0A6L5A5J0-F1
#
_entry.id   AF-A0A6L5A5J0-F1
#
_cell.length_a   1.000
_cell.length_b   1.000
_cell.length_c   1.000
_cell.angle_alpha   90.00
_cell.angle_beta   90.00
_cell.angle_gamma   90.00
#
_symmetry.space_group_name_H-M   'P 1'
#
loop_
_entity.id
_entity.type
_entity.pdbx_description
1 polymer ?
#
loop_
_entity_poly.entity_id
_entity_poly.type
_entity_poly.pdbx_seq_one_letter_code
_entity_poly.pdbx_strand_id
1 'polypeptide(L)' 'MNTQNLTLNRAATPSGITPSTLNNIVNRESAPRLDTMLKICNGLNISVRDFLNFPTYNKVGI' A
#
# COMPACT_ATOMS: atom_id res chain seq x y z
N MET A 1 -11.50 -2.84 14.18
CA MET A 1 -10.67 -3.02 12.98
C MET A 1 -11.49 -2.56 11.79
N ASN A 2 -11.30 -1.32 11.32
CA ASN A 2 -11.99 -0.84 10.12
C ASN A 2 -11.19 -1.33 8.91
N THR A 3 -11.49 -2.54 8.45
CA THR A 3 -11.16 -3.00 7.11
C THR A 3 -11.93 -2.11 6.15
N GLN A 4 -11.34 -0.97 5.80
CA GLN A 4 -11.81 -0.18 4.68
C GLN A 4 -11.83 -1.14 3.49
N ASN A 5 -13.02 -1.40 2.95
CA ASN A 5 -13.24 -2.19 1.73
C ASN A 5 -12.69 -1.40 0.53
N LEU A 6 -11.39 -1.18 0.56
CA LEU A 6 -10.64 -0.41 -0.39
C LEU A 6 -10.33 -1.36 -1.54
N THR A 7 -11.25 -1.43 -2.49
CA THR A 7 -10.96 -2.11 -3.75
C THR A 7 -9.76 -1.45 -4.40
N LEU A 8 -8.91 -2.24 -5.05
CA LEU A 8 -7.66 -1.80 -5.71
C LEU A 8 -7.87 -0.53 -6.56
N ASN A 9 -8.99 -0.46 -7.28
CA ASN A 9 -9.37 0.72 -8.07
C ASN A 9 -9.65 1.97 -7.24
N ARG A 10 -10.22 1.84 -6.04
CA ARG A 10 -10.49 2.98 -5.15
C ARG A 10 -9.22 3.50 -4.46
N ALA A 11 -8.18 2.67 -4.37
CA ALA A 11 -6.85 3.06 -3.89
C ALA A 11 -6.02 3.77 -4.98
N ALA A 12 -6.18 3.36 -6.24
CA ALA A 12 -5.41 3.87 -7.38
C ALA A 12 -5.62 5.38 -7.62
N THR A 13 -6.88 5.82 -7.70
CA THR A 13 -7.25 7.22 -7.98
C THR A 13 -6.68 8.23 -6.98
N PRO A 14 -6.87 8.08 -5.65
CA PRO A 14 -6.32 9.04 -4.70
C PRO A 14 -4.80 8.94 -4.56
N SER A 15 -4.18 7.82 -4.94
CA SER A 15 -2.72 7.64 -4.91
C SER A 15 -2.01 8.19 -6.15
N GLY A 16 -2.74 8.64 -7.17
CA GLY A 16 -2.16 9.08 -8.45
C GLY A 16 -1.42 7.96 -9.19
N ILE A 17 -1.80 6.71 -8.94
CA ILE A 17 -1.19 5.50 -9.53
C ILE A 17 -2.22 4.84 -10.43
N THR A 18 -1.79 4.34 -11.59
CA THR A 18 -2.74 3.63 -12.47
C THR A 18 -3.18 2.29 -11.84
N PRO A 19 -4.43 1.84 -12.07
CA PRO A 19 -4.88 0.52 -11.64
C PRO A 19 -3.97 -0.63 -12.10
N SER A 20 -3.38 -0.54 -13.30
CA SER A 20 -2.47 -1.55 -13.84
C SER A 20 -1.15 -1.62 -13.06
N THR A 21 -0.59 -0.47 -12.67
CA THR A 21 0.60 -0.40 -11.80
C THR A 21 0.31 -1.02 -10.44
N LEU A 22 -0.83 -0.68 -9.84
CA LEU A 22 -1.24 -1.21 -8.55
C LEU A 22 -1.53 -2.72 -8.62
N ASN A 23 -2.10 -3.19 -9.73
CA ASN A 23 -2.32 -4.61 -10.01
C ASN A 23 -1.01 -5.38 -10.16
N ASN A 24 0.02 -4.81 -10.79
CA ASN A 24 1.34 -5.46 -10.85
C ASN A 24 1.98 -5.57 -9.47
N ILE A 25 1.85 -4.54 -8.62
CA ILE A 25 2.39 -4.55 -7.25
C ILE A 25 1.72 -5.65 -6.41
N VAL A 26 0.40 -5.76 -6.49
CA VAL A 26 -0.37 -6.70 -5.65
C VAL A 26 -0.38 -8.13 -6.20
N ASN A 27 -0.56 -8.32 -7.51
CA ASN A 27 -0.76 -9.65 -8.11
C ASN A 27 0.50 -10.26 -8.75
N ARG A 28 1.57 -9.49 -8.97
CA ARG A 28 2.80 -10.00 -9.60
C ARG A 28 4.03 -9.98 -8.68
N GLU A 29 3.81 -9.86 -7.37
CA GLU A 29 4.88 -9.78 -6.35
C GLU A 29 5.99 -8.78 -6.68
N SER A 30 5.66 -7.73 -7.44
CA SER A 30 6.64 -6.70 -7.76
C SER A 30 6.71 -5.70 -6.61
N ALA A 31 7.83 -5.75 -5.86
CA ALA A 31 8.07 -4.84 -4.76
C ALA A 31 8.06 -3.39 -5.29
N PRO A 32 7.16 -2.52 -4.78
CA PRO A 32 7.12 -1.13 -5.20
C PRO A 32 8.38 -0.40 -4.75
N ARG A 33 8.80 0.61 -5.50
CA ARG A 33 9.81 1.57 -5.03
C ARG A 33 9.26 2.37 -3.85
N LEU A 34 10.16 2.91 -3.03
CA LEU A 34 9.82 3.79 -1.90
C LEU A 34 8.91 4.96 -2.31
N ASP A 35 9.17 5.58 -3.47
CA ASP A 35 8.34 6.70 -3.96
C ASP A 35 6.91 6.26 -4.30
N THR A 36 6.75 5.06 -4.87
CA THR A 36 5.44 4.48 -5.17
C THR A 36 4.70 4.14 -3.89
N MET A 37 5.39 3.58 -2.90
CA MET A 37 4.81 3.29 -1.59
C MET A 37 4.32 4.57 -0.88
N LEU A 38 5.11 5.65 -0.94
CA LEU A 38 4.71 6.95 -0.40
C LEU A 38 3.47 7.52 -1.09
N LYS A 39 3.38 7.42 -2.42
CA LYS A 39 2.18 7.82 -3.18
C LYS A 39 0.93 7.06 -2.75
N ILE A 40 1.07 5.75 -2.51
CA ILE A 40 -0.01 4.91 -1.96
C ILE A 40 -0.40 5.39 -0.57
N CYS A 41 0.56 5.56 0.34
CA CYS A 41 0.30 6.04 1.70
C CYS A 41 -0.43 7.40 1.71
N ASN A 42 0.02 8.34 0.87
CA ASN A 42 -0.60 9.64 0.71
C ASN A 42 -2.03 9.55 0.16
N GLY A 43 -2.27 8.69 -0.84
CA GLY A 43 -3.61 8.47 -1.38
C GLY A 43 -4.56 7.79 -0.41
N LEU A 44 -4.04 7.04 0.56
CA LEU A 44 -4.84 6.40 1.61
C LEU A 44 -4.94 7.23 2.89
N ASN A 45 -4.25 8.38 2.95
CA ASN A 45 -4.14 9.22 4.14
C ASN A 45 -3.68 8.43 5.38
N ILE A 46 -2.69 7.56 5.19
CA ILE A 46 -2.05 6.77 6.25
C ILE A 46 -0.55 7.06 6.26
N SER A 47 0.11 6.80 7.39
CA SER A 47 1.57 6.87 7.44
C SER A 47 2.22 5.63 6.83
N VAL A 48 3.48 5.74 6.42
CA VAL A 48 4.32 4.58 6.05
C VAL A 48 4.37 3.54 7.17
N ARG A 49 4.36 3.99 8.43
CA ARG A 49 4.34 3.10 9.59
C ARG A 49 3.04 2.30 9.62
N ASP A 50 1.89 2.92 9.39
CA ASP A 50 0.60 2.22 9.32
C ASP A 50 0.55 1.24 8.15
N PHE A 51 1.12 1.61 7.00
CA PHE A 51 1.23 0.74 5.83
C PHE A 51 2.08 -0.51 6.10
N LEU A 52 3.16 -0.39 6.88
CA LEU A 52 4.05 -1.50 7.25
C LEU A 52 3.64 -2.22 8.55
N ASN A 53 2.55 -1.82 9.18
CA ASN A 53 2.08 -2.37 10.46
C ASN A 53 1.32 -3.69 10.24
N PHE A 54 2.04 -4.77 9.93
CA PHE A 54 1.48 -6.11 9.82
C PHE A 54 2.36 -7.16 10.51
N PRO A 55 1.78 -8.29 10.99
CA PRO A 55 2.41 -9.18 11.97
C PRO A 55 3.78 -9.71 11.55
N THR A 56 4.01 -9.85 10.24
CA THR A 56 5.25 -10.36 9.66
C THR A 56 6.42 -9.37 9.77
N TYR A 57 6.15 -8.06 9.75
CA TYR A 57 7.19 -7.00 9.82
C TYR A 57 7.22 -6.30 11.17
N ASN A 58 6.22 -6.52 12.02
CA ASN A 58 6.16 -5.97 13.37
C ASN A 58 6.91 -6.82 14.41
N LYS A 59 7.63 -7.87 13.98
CA LYS A 59 8.58 -8.59 14.84
C LYS A 59 9.89 -7.82 14.87
N VAL A 60 10.09 -7.04 15.93
CA VAL A 60 11.43 -6.60 16.32
C VAL A 60 12.25 -7.86 16.60
N GLY A 61 13.29 -8.10 15.81
CA GLY A 61 14.28 -9.11 16.09
C GLY A 61 14.99 -8.78 17.40
N ILE A 62 14.77 -9.63 18.39
CA ILE A 62 15.72 -9.91 19.48
C ILE A 62 16.54 -11.13 19.04
#